data_AF-A0A0Q6M151-F1
#
_entry.id   AF-A0A0Q6M151-F1
#
_cell.length_a   1.000
_cell.length_b   1.000
_cell.length_c   1.000
_cell.angle_alpha   90.00
_cell.angle_beta   90.00
_cell.angle_gamma   90.00
#
_symmetry.space_group_name_H-M   'P 1'
#
loop_
_entity.id
_entity.type
_entity.pdbx_description
1 polymer ?
#
loop_
_entity_poly.entity_id
_entity_poly.type
_entity_poly.pdbx_seq_one_letter_code
_entity_poly.pdbx_strand_id
1 'polypeptide(L)'
;MVQSILFFVLGFLTAGFLVLLVAPSVWRRAVSVTRQRVQAKLPMTLDEIRADKDSLRAEHAMALRKVEVQLKASQEKVLAQAIELSRNREAKKLVADGHAEKDRVVSELEAKRGDLHEEIGKRDEQVKALAEQLAEAERLLEKRSQEIEEMGRLYDEASLSSSNRQIELVSRESEMGKLSDDMSSLRNQRKDTDRRLGELEADNKAVREALMAETKRAGELDKKLQQMVTSLSDRDDKIERREGELARIRAQLKSAPAAQEAGTMSNGTVQSAERERLEGRLTTLMRENKRLKGELSRAGRSAPVAGEDSLLREQMHELAAEVVALTARLEGPESPIAQALAKAGGTPAPSNDDRPAIISLADRVRALQKSPPAE
;
A
#
# COMPACT_ATOMS: atom_id res chain seq x y z
N MET A 1 142.09 56.15 -146.07
CA MET A 1 141.38 55.71 -144.85
C MET A 1 140.00 55.08 -145.10
N VAL A 2 139.31 55.35 -146.22
CA VAL A 2 137.98 54.76 -146.51
C VAL A 2 138.02 53.24 -146.77
N GLN A 3 139.10 52.72 -147.35
CA GLN A 3 139.24 51.28 -147.68
C GLN A 3 139.22 50.35 -146.45
N SER A 4 139.83 50.74 -145.34
CA SER A 4 139.85 49.95 -144.10
C SER A 4 138.47 49.86 -143.45
N ILE A 5 137.67 50.93 -143.55
CA ILE A 5 136.28 50.97 -143.07
C ILE A 5 135.41 50.03 -143.90
N LEU A 6 135.61 49.97 -145.22
CA LEU A 6 134.81 49.10 -146.10
C LEU A 6 135.03 47.61 -145.80
N PHE A 7 136.28 47.18 -145.57
CA PHE A 7 136.58 45.80 -145.18
C PHE A 7 136.03 45.46 -143.78
N PHE A 8 136.02 46.42 -142.85
CA PHE A 8 135.42 46.23 -141.54
C PHE A 8 133.90 46.07 -141.63
N VAL A 9 133.22 46.93 -142.40
CA VAL A 9 131.76 46.82 -142.61
C VAL A 9 131.41 45.52 -143.33
N LEU A 10 132.17 45.14 -144.37
CA LEU A 10 131.95 43.88 -145.09
C LEU A 10 132.19 42.66 -144.19
N GLY A 11 133.24 42.67 -143.37
CA GLY A 11 133.50 41.61 -142.39
C GLY A 11 132.42 41.53 -141.31
N PHE A 12 131.90 42.67 -140.84
CA PHE A 12 130.79 42.69 -139.88
C PHE A 12 129.48 42.19 -140.52
N LEU A 13 129.21 42.57 -141.77
CA LEU A 13 128.00 42.14 -142.48
C LEU A 13 128.02 40.64 -142.77
N THR A 14 129.17 40.06 -143.15
CA THR A 14 129.32 38.62 -143.36
C THR A 14 129.23 37.83 -142.07
N ALA A 15 129.83 38.31 -140.98
CA ALA A 15 129.67 37.71 -139.66
C ALA A 15 128.21 37.76 -139.18
N GLY A 16 127.55 38.91 -139.34
CA GLY A 16 126.12 39.06 -139.02
C GLY A 16 125.23 38.13 -139.83
N PHE A 17 125.50 37.98 -141.13
CA PHE A 17 124.76 37.07 -142.01
C PHE A 17 124.91 35.60 -141.59
N LEU A 18 126.11 35.17 -141.23
CA LEU A 18 126.35 33.81 -140.74
C LEU A 18 125.63 33.54 -139.41
N VAL A 19 125.62 34.51 -138.47
CA VAL A 19 124.85 34.40 -137.22
C VAL A 19 123.35 34.26 -137.50
N LEU A 20 122.81 35.05 -138.44
CA LEU A 20 121.40 35.01 -138.81
C LEU A 20 120.98 33.67 -139.45
N LEU A 21 121.89 33.01 -140.16
CA LEU A 21 121.65 31.70 -140.78
C LEU A 21 121.67 30.57 -139.74
N VAL A 22 122.56 30.65 -138.75
CA VAL A 22 122.75 29.60 -137.73
C VAL A 22 121.79 29.76 -136.53
N ALA A 23 121.45 30.99 -136.14
CA ALA A 23 120.62 31.28 -134.97
C ALA A 23 119.26 30.56 -134.96
N PRO A 24 118.49 30.47 -136.05
CA PRO A 24 117.20 29.77 -136.07
C PRO A 24 117.34 28.27 -135.83
N SER A 25 118.43 27.65 -136.29
CA SER A 25 118.67 26.21 -136.15
C SER A 25 119.10 25.86 -134.73
N VAL A 26 120.01 26.68 -134.16
CA VAL A 26 120.44 26.55 -132.76
C VAL A 26 119.26 26.81 -131.81
N TRP A 27 118.39 27.79 -132.09
CA TRP A 27 117.19 28.06 -131.28
C TRP A 27 116.19 26.89 -131.31
N ARG A 28 115.90 26.32 -132.49
CA ARG A 28 115.01 25.13 -132.58
C ARG A 28 115.55 23.95 -131.77
N ARG A 29 116.87 23.72 -131.84
CA ARG A 29 117.52 22.64 -131.10
C ARG A 29 117.61 22.92 -129.59
N ALA A 30 117.82 24.17 -129.20
CA ALA A 30 117.78 24.59 -127.80
C ALA A 30 116.37 24.38 -127.20
N VAL A 31 115.32 24.77 -127.94
CA VAL A 31 113.92 24.58 -127.51
C VAL A 31 113.52 23.11 -127.45
N SER A 32 113.97 22.27 -128.40
CA SER A 32 113.65 20.83 -128.34
C SER A 32 114.34 20.16 -127.16
N VAL A 33 115.61 20.50 -126.88
CA VAL A 33 116.36 19.97 -125.75
C VAL A 33 115.79 20.47 -124.42
N THR A 34 115.40 21.75 -124.31
CA THR A 34 114.74 22.24 -123.07
C THR A 34 113.36 21.62 -122.91
N ARG A 35 112.56 21.46 -123.97
CA ARG A 35 111.28 20.77 -123.92
C ARG A 35 111.44 19.30 -123.51
N GLN A 36 112.41 18.58 -124.07
CA GLN A 36 112.73 17.20 -123.67
C GLN A 36 113.23 17.12 -122.23
N ARG A 37 114.05 18.09 -121.78
CA ARG A 37 114.57 18.12 -120.40
C ARG A 37 113.49 18.51 -119.38
N VAL A 38 112.53 19.34 -119.76
CA VAL A 38 111.34 19.70 -118.97
C VAL A 38 110.38 18.52 -118.92
N GLN A 39 110.09 17.86 -120.05
CA GLN A 39 109.25 16.66 -120.08
C GLN A 39 109.87 15.47 -119.35
N ALA A 40 111.20 15.32 -119.34
CA ALA A 40 111.88 14.27 -118.56
C ALA A 40 111.96 14.58 -117.05
N LYS A 41 111.77 15.84 -116.65
CA LYS A 41 111.80 16.28 -115.23
C LYS A 41 110.41 16.51 -114.64
N LEU A 42 109.36 16.65 -115.46
CA LEU A 42 107.98 16.67 -115.00
C LEU A 42 107.42 15.24 -115.06
N PRO A 43 107.11 14.62 -113.91
CA PRO A 43 106.66 13.24 -113.86
C PRO A 43 105.18 13.07 -114.24
N MET A 44 104.60 13.91 -115.10
CA MET A 44 103.21 13.71 -115.58
C MET A 44 102.94 14.23 -117.00
N THR A 45 102.10 13.49 -117.73
CA THR A 45 101.58 13.84 -119.06
C THR A 45 100.38 14.80 -118.98
N LEU A 46 100.02 15.49 -120.07
CA LEU A 46 98.89 16.46 -120.09
C LEU A 46 97.54 15.80 -119.76
N ASP A 47 97.36 14.55 -120.17
CA ASP A 47 96.13 13.80 -119.92
C ASP A 47 96.05 13.31 -118.47
N GLU A 48 97.19 13.00 -117.82
CA GLU A 48 97.26 12.75 -116.37
C GLU A 48 96.89 14.01 -115.56
N ILE A 49 97.36 15.20 -115.96
CA ILE A 49 96.96 16.46 -115.30
C ILE A 49 95.44 16.72 -115.42
N ARG A 50 94.84 16.35 -116.56
CA ARG A 50 93.39 16.44 -116.76
C ARG A 50 92.65 15.41 -115.91
N ALA A 51 93.15 14.18 -115.83
CA ALA A 51 92.61 13.14 -114.97
C ALA A 51 92.67 13.53 -113.50
N ASP A 52 93.80 14.08 -113.02
CA ASP A 52 93.94 14.59 -111.66
C ASP A 52 92.96 15.72 -111.38
N LYS A 53 92.80 16.67 -112.32
CA LYS A 53 91.83 17.76 -112.20
C LYS A 53 90.39 17.26 -112.12
N ASP A 54 90.02 16.27 -112.93
CA ASP A 54 88.67 15.70 -112.91
C ASP A 54 88.47 14.79 -111.69
N SER A 55 89.52 14.13 -111.20
CA SER A 55 89.51 13.38 -109.93
C SER A 55 89.29 14.32 -108.74
N LEU A 56 89.99 15.45 -108.66
CA LEU A 56 89.79 16.47 -107.63
C LEU A 56 88.38 17.07 -107.69
N ARG A 57 87.84 17.30 -108.90
CA ARG A 57 86.45 17.74 -109.07
C ARG A 57 85.46 16.68 -108.55
N ALA A 58 85.70 15.41 -108.83
CA ALA A 58 84.88 14.32 -108.34
C ALA A 58 84.98 14.19 -106.82
N GLU A 59 86.19 14.27 -106.25
CA GLU A 59 86.42 14.26 -104.80
C GLU A 59 85.68 15.42 -104.11
N HIS A 60 85.79 16.65 -104.64
CA HIS A 60 85.07 17.79 -104.11
C HIS A 60 83.55 17.65 -104.27
N ALA A 61 83.06 17.16 -105.40
CA ALA A 61 81.63 16.92 -105.62
C ALA A 61 81.07 15.84 -104.67
N MET A 62 81.83 14.76 -104.44
CA MET A 62 81.47 13.69 -103.49
C MET A 62 81.55 14.18 -102.05
N ALA A 63 82.57 14.97 -101.69
CA ALA A 63 82.69 15.57 -100.37
C ALA A 63 81.53 16.54 -100.09
N LEU A 64 81.21 17.42 -101.06
CA LEU A 64 80.06 18.32 -100.98
C LEU A 64 78.77 17.53 -100.85
N ARG A 65 78.56 16.49 -101.67
CA ARG A 65 77.36 15.65 -101.59
C ARG A 65 77.25 14.94 -100.25
N LYS A 66 78.36 14.41 -99.72
CA LYS A 66 78.38 13.76 -98.41
C LYS A 66 78.00 14.74 -97.30
N VAL A 67 78.52 15.96 -97.34
CA VAL A 67 78.15 17.03 -96.39
C VAL A 67 76.69 17.43 -96.55
N GLU A 68 76.18 17.60 -97.77
CA GLU A 68 74.76 17.89 -98.02
C GLU A 68 73.84 16.79 -97.47
N VAL A 69 74.19 15.52 -97.70
CA VAL A 69 73.43 14.37 -97.19
C VAL A 69 73.46 14.34 -95.67
N GLN A 70 74.64 14.56 -95.06
CA GLN A 70 74.76 14.65 -93.59
C GLN A 70 73.98 15.85 -93.03
N LEU A 71 74.01 17.00 -93.70
CA LEU A 71 73.26 18.19 -93.32
C LEU A 71 71.76 17.91 -93.35
N LYS A 72 71.24 17.33 -94.44
CA LYS A 72 69.83 16.94 -94.54
C LYS A 72 69.44 15.93 -93.47
N ALA A 73 70.23 14.88 -93.28
CA ALA A 73 69.97 13.89 -92.22
C ALA A 73 70.00 14.52 -90.81
N SER A 74 70.87 15.50 -90.56
CA SER A 74 70.90 16.23 -89.29
C SER A 74 69.69 17.16 -89.13
N GLN A 75 69.26 17.83 -90.20
CA GLN A 75 68.06 18.68 -90.21
C GLN A 75 66.79 17.86 -89.97
N GLU A 76 66.66 16.70 -90.63
CA GLU A 76 65.55 15.77 -90.40
C GLU A 76 65.51 15.28 -88.96
N LYS A 77 66.66 14.94 -88.36
CA LYS A 77 66.74 14.57 -86.93
C LYS A 77 66.33 15.72 -86.01
N VAL A 78 66.77 16.95 -86.28
CA VAL A 78 66.39 18.12 -85.49
C VAL A 78 64.88 18.40 -85.59
N LEU A 79 64.30 18.28 -86.78
CA LEU A 79 62.86 18.43 -86.97
C LEU A 79 62.06 17.33 -86.26
N ALA A 80 62.51 16.07 -86.36
CA ALA A 80 61.89 14.96 -85.64
C ALA A 80 61.94 15.16 -84.12
N GLN A 81 63.10 15.55 -83.59
CA GLN A 81 63.27 15.88 -82.17
C GLN A 81 62.42 17.08 -81.74
N ALA A 82 62.28 18.11 -82.59
CA ALA A 82 61.41 19.26 -82.31
C ALA A 82 59.93 18.85 -82.21
N ILE A 83 59.48 17.93 -83.07
CA ILE A 83 58.12 17.37 -83.00
C ILE A 83 57.94 16.54 -81.72
N GLU A 84 58.90 15.67 -81.39
CA GLU A 84 58.84 14.86 -80.16
C GLU A 84 58.85 15.73 -78.90
N LEU A 85 59.70 16.76 -78.84
CA LEU A 85 59.71 17.73 -77.74
C LEU A 85 58.38 18.47 -77.63
N SER A 86 57.74 18.81 -78.75
CA SER A 86 56.43 19.46 -78.75
C SER A 86 55.35 18.53 -78.19
N ARG A 87 55.32 17.26 -78.65
CA ARG A 87 54.40 16.23 -78.12
C ARG A 87 54.63 15.98 -76.62
N ASN A 88 55.89 15.88 -76.19
CA ASN A 88 56.23 15.67 -74.79
C ASN A 88 55.86 16.89 -73.92
N ARG A 89 56.00 18.11 -74.45
CA ARG A 89 55.53 19.33 -73.77
C ARG A 89 54.02 19.36 -73.62
N GLU A 90 53.27 18.99 -74.66
CA GLU A 90 51.82 18.88 -74.60
C GLU A 90 51.37 17.81 -73.60
N ALA A 91 51.97 16.61 -73.63
CA ALA A 91 51.69 15.54 -72.68
C ALA A 91 51.98 15.98 -71.23
N LYS A 92 53.12 16.65 -71.00
CA LYS A 92 53.46 17.19 -69.67
C LYS A 92 52.47 18.26 -69.21
N LYS A 93 51.99 19.11 -70.13
CA LYS A 93 50.98 20.13 -69.83
C LYS A 93 49.66 19.48 -69.41
N LEU A 94 49.17 18.49 -70.16
CA LEU A 94 47.94 17.76 -69.82
C LEU A 94 48.02 17.09 -68.44
N VAL A 95 49.17 16.47 -68.13
CA VAL A 95 49.40 15.85 -66.82
C VAL A 95 49.46 16.91 -65.71
N ALA A 96 50.11 18.05 -65.95
CA ALA A 96 50.17 19.15 -64.99
C ALA A 96 48.78 19.76 -64.72
N ASP A 97 47.98 19.98 -65.76
CA ASP A 97 46.61 20.48 -65.65
C ASP A 97 45.73 19.49 -64.87
N GLY A 98 45.87 18.18 -65.14
CA GLY A 98 45.16 17.13 -64.40
C GLY A 98 45.58 16.98 -62.93
N HIS A 99 46.86 17.23 -62.61
CA HIS A 99 47.29 17.32 -61.20
C HIS A 99 46.72 18.56 -60.52
N ALA A 100 46.76 19.72 -61.17
CA ALA A 100 46.19 20.94 -60.62
C ALA A 100 44.67 20.82 -60.34
N GLU A 101 43.92 20.13 -61.20
CA GLU A 101 42.51 19.83 -60.95
C GLU A 101 42.32 18.90 -59.75
N LYS A 102 43.11 17.81 -59.67
CA LYS A 102 43.06 16.91 -58.52
C LYS A 102 43.43 17.60 -57.22
N ASP A 103 44.45 18.45 -57.21
CA ASP A 103 44.87 19.20 -56.02
C ASP A 103 43.77 20.17 -55.56
N ARG A 104 43.02 20.79 -56.49
CA ARG A 104 41.84 21.59 -56.15
C ARG A 104 40.75 20.73 -55.50
N VAL A 105 40.41 19.59 -56.11
CA VAL A 105 39.39 18.68 -55.56
C VAL A 105 39.80 18.14 -54.19
N VAL A 106 41.07 17.79 -54.00
CA VAL A 106 41.60 17.36 -52.71
C VAL A 106 41.46 18.47 -51.68
N SER A 107 41.87 19.71 -52.00
CA SER A 107 41.72 20.85 -51.10
C SER A 107 40.26 21.12 -50.72
N GLU A 108 39.33 21.01 -51.66
CA GLU A 108 37.89 21.16 -51.39
C GLU A 108 37.34 20.05 -50.49
N LEU A 109 37.76 18.79 -50.71
CA LEU A 109 37.36 17.66 -49.88
C LEU A 109 37.97 17.75 -48.48
N GLU A 110 39.22 18.23 -48.36
CA GLU A 110 39.86 18.46 -47.07
C GLU A 110 39.17 19.57 -46.27
N ALA A 111 38.77 20.67 -46.93
CA ALA A 111 37.97 21.71 -46.31
C ALA A 111 36.62 21.16 -45.82
N LYS A 112 35.87 20.46 -46.68
CA LYS A 112 34.59 19.83 -46.30
C LYS A 112 34.75 18.82 -45.15
N ARG A 113 35.84 18.04 -45.15
CA ARG A 113 36.16 17.11 -44.05
C ARG A 113 36.41 17.86 -42.74
N GLY A 114 37.10 19.00 -42.80
CA GLY A 114 37.32 19.89 -41.66
C GLY A 114 36.01 20.44 -41.10
N ASP A 115 35.17 20.99 -41.97
CA ASP A 115 33.85 21.52 -41.59
C ASP A 115 32.96 20.46 -40.93
N LEU A 116 32.92 19.25 -41.51
CA LEU A 116 32.17 18.12 -40.94
C LEU A 116 32.73 17.67 -39.58
N HIS A 117 34.05 17.66 -39.40
CA HIS A 117 34.64 17.34 -38.10
C HIS A 117 34.30 18.39 -37.03
N GLU A 118 34.30 19.67 -37.39
CA GLU A 118 33.87 20.74 -36.49
C GLU A 118 32.39 20.60 -36.12
N GLU A 119 31.54 20.26 -37.08
CA GLU A 119 30.11 20.05 -36.86
C GLU A 119 29.84 18.81 -35.99
N ILE A 120 30.60 17.72 -36.19
CA ILE A 120 30.55 16.53 -35.32
C ILE A 120 31.01 16.89 -33.91
N GLY A 121 32.10 17.63 -33.75
CA GLY A 121 32.58 18.08 -32.43
C GLY A 121 31.54 18.90 -31.68
N LYS A 122 30.88 19.86 -32.36
CA LYS A 122 29.79 20.66 -31.79
C LYS A 122 28.60 19.79 -31.39
N ARG A 123 28.22 18.79 -32.20
CA ARG A 123 27.14 17.86 -31.85
C ARG A 123 27.51 16.97 -30.68
N ASP A 124 28.74 16.49 -30.59
CA ASP A 124 29.21 15.70 -29.46
C ASP A 124 29.20 16.49 -28.15
N GLU A 125 29.57 17.77 -28.19
CA GLU A 125 29.45 18.68 -27.04
C GLU A 125 27.98 18.88 -26.63
N GLN A 126 27.08 19.09 -27.60
CA GLN A 126 25.64 19.20 -27.33
C GLN A 126 25.07 17.91 -26.74
N VAL A 127 25.45 16.74 -27.26
CA VAL A 127 25.02 15.44 -26.75
C VAL A 127 25.50 15.23 -25.32
N LYS A 128 26.75 15.58 -25.01
CA LYS A 128 27.28 15.52 -23.63
C LYS A 128 26.52 16.44 -22.69
N ALA A 129 26.29 17.69 -23.09
CA ALA A 129 25.53 18.64 -22.28
C ALA A 129 24.08 18.17 -22.02
N LEU A 130 23.40 17.64 -23.05
CA LEU A 130 22.05 17.09 -22.90
C LEU A 130 22.04 15.82 -22.04
N ALA A 131 23.05 14.96 -22.14
CA ALA A 131 23.18 13.78 -21.30
C ALA A 131 23.40 14.13 -19.82
N GLU A 132 24.21 15.16 -19.54
CA GLU A 132 24.40 15.68 -18.18
C GLU A 132 23.09 16.27 -17.61
N GLN A 133 22.37 17.06 -18.41
CA GLN A 133 21.06 17.60 -18.02
C GLN A 133 20.03 16.50 -17.77
N LEU A 134 20.01 15.46 -18.60
CA LEU A 134 19.13 14.31 -18.41
C LEU A 134 19.47 13.56 -17.11
N ALA A 135 20.74 13.28 -16.85
CA ALA A 135 21.18 12.61 -15.63
C ALA A 135 20.85 13.45 -14.36
N GLU A 136 20.94 14.78 -14.44
CA GLU A 136 20.52 15.66 -13.35
C GLU A 136 18.99 15.63 -13.15
N ALA A 137 18.21 15.67 -14.23
CA ALA A 137 16.76 15.57 -14.18
C ALA A 137 16.29 14.23 -13.61
N GLU A 138 16.90 13.11 -14.01
CA GLU A 138 16.64 11.78 -13.47
C GLU A 138 16.92 11.72 -11.97
N ARG A 139 18.05 12.29 -11.52
CA ARG A 139 18.37 12.39 -10.08
C ARG A 139 17.35 13.22 -9.30
N LEU A 140 16.84 14.29 -9.89
CA LEU A 140 15.81 15.11 -9.26
C LEU A 140 14.48 14.35 -9.17
N LEU A 141 14.09 13.64 -10.23
CA LEU A 141 12.88 12.81 -10.24
C LEU A 141 12.96 11.69 -9.21
N GLU A 142 14.11 11.03 -9.09
CA GLU A 142 14.33 9.99 -8.07
C GLU A 142 14.15 10.56 -6.64
N LYS A 143 14.73 11.72 -6.35
CA LYS A 143 14.52 12.41 -5.07
C LYS A 143 13.05 12.75 -4.82
N ARG A 144 12.34 13.25 -5.84
CA ARG A 144 10.90 13.53 -5.72
C ARG A 144 10.08 12.26 -5.52
N SER A 145 10.45 11.15 -6.15
CA SER A 145 9.81 9.85 -5.93
C SER A 145 9.96 9.41 -4.48
N GLN A 146 11.18 9.53 -3.93
CA GLN A 146 11.45 9.21 -2.52
C GLN A 146 10.67 10.12 -1.56
N GLU A 147 10.63 11.43 -1.83
CA GLU A 147 9.81 12.37 -1.04
C GLU A 147 8.31 12.01 -1.08
N ILE A 148 7.78 11.60 -2.24
CA ILE A 148 6.39 11.17 -2.38
C ILE A 148 6.13 9.87 -1.60
N GLU A 149 7.05 8.90 -1.65
CA GLU A 149 6.93 7.66 -0.87
C GLU A 149 6.97 7.95 0.64
N GLU A 150 7.87 8.81 1.09
CA GLU A 150 7.95 9.24 2.49
C GLU A 150 6.67 9.95 2.93
N MET A 151 6.16 10.89 2.12
CA MET A 151 4.89 11.57 2.39
C MET A 151 3.71 10.60 2.38
N GLY A 152 3.72 9.58 1.52
CA GLY A 152 2.73 8.51 1.51
C GLY A 152 2.74 7.70 2.80
N ARG A 153 3.91 7.29 3.29
CA ARG A 153 4.06 6.61 4.58
C ARG A 153 3.56 7.45 5.75
N LEU A 154 3.91 8.74 5.77
CA LEU A 154 3.45 9.66 6.81
C LEU A 154 1.93 9.85 6.76
N TYR A 155 1.34 9.89 5.58
CA TYR A 155 -0.12 9.95 5.42
C TYR A 155 -0.80 8.68 5.93
N ASP A 156 -0.29 7.51 5.59
CA ASP A 156 -0.82 6.23 6.06
C ASP A 156 -0.72 6.11 7.58
N GLU A 157 0.41 6.50 8.17
CA GLU A 157 0.60 6.52 9.62
C GLU A 157 -0.37 7.50 10.30
N ALA A 158 -0.51 8.72 9.77
CA ALA A 158 -1.45 9.71 10.28
C ALA A 158 -2.91 9.23 10.17
N SER A 159 -3.25 8.57 9.06
CA SER A 159 -4.57 7.99 8.81
C SER A 159 -4.87 6.87 9.81
N LEU A 160 -3.93 5.92 10.00
CA LEU A 160 -4.04 4.86 11.00
C LEU A 160 -4.16 5.41 12.42
N SER A 161 -3.35 6.41 12.78
CA SER A 161 -3.43 7.08 14.09
C SER A 161 -4.79 7.75 14.30
N SER A 162 -5.33 8.39 13.26
CA SER A 162 -6.65 9.01 13.28
C SER A 162 -7.76 7.96 13.45
N SER A 163 -7.74 6.88 12.67
CA SER A 163 -8.70 5.78 12.82
C SER A 163 -8.61 5.12 14.20
N ASN A 164 -7.41 4.95 14.74
CA ASN A 164 -7.21 4.42 16.08
C ASN A 164 -7.80 5.35 17.15
N ARG A 165 -7.59 6.67 17.04
CA ARG A 165 -8.24 7.67 17.90
C ARG A 165 -9.76 7.66 17.77
N GLN A 166 -10.29 7.46 16.56
CA GLN A 166 -11.74 7.36 16.35
C GLN A 166 -12.32 6.12 17.03
N ILE A 167 -11.65 4.97 16.94
CA ILE A 167 -12.04 3.74 17.65
C ILE A 167 -12.00 3.97 19.16
N GLU A 168 -10.95 4.62 19.68
CA GLU A 168 -10.84 4.97 21.09
C GLU A 168 -11.98 5.90 21.55
N LEU A 169 -12.31 6.93 20.76
CA LEU A 169 -13.42 7.84 21.04
C LEU A 169 -14.76 7.11 21.09
N VAL A 170 -15.03 6.23 20.11
CA VAL A 170 -16.27 5.42 20.11
C VAL A 170 -16.32 4.46 21.30
N SER A 171 -15.18 3.88 21.68
CA SER A 171 -15.09 3.06 22.90
C SER A 171 -15.39 3.87 24.15
N ARG A 172 -14.81 5.07 24.28
CA ARG A 172 -15.08 5.98 25.41
C ARG A 172 -16.53 6.46 25.44
N GLU A 173 -17.13 6.71 24.30
CA GLU A 173 -18.54 7.10 24.19
C GLU A 173 -19.46 5.94 24.61
N SER A 174 -19.13 4.69 24.25
CA SER A 174 -19.83 3.50 24.74
C SER A 174 -19.67 3.31 26.26
N GLU A 175 -18.47 3.53 26.82
CA GLU A 175 -18.24 3.52 28.27
C GLU A 175 -19.09 4.59 28.98
N MET A 176 -19.13 5.81 28.43
CA MET A 176 -19.96 6.89 28.95
C MET A 176 -21.46 6.54 28.87
N GLY A 177 -21.91 5.89 27.80
CA GLY A 177 -23.28 5.38 27.68
C GLY A 177 -23.62 4.40 28.80
N LYS A 178 -22.77 3.39 29.03
CA LYS A 178 -22.95 2.42 30.12
C LYS A 178 -22.99 3.10 31.50
N LEU A 179 -22.07 4.01 31.77
CA LEU A 179 -22.05 4.76 33.03
C LEU A 179 -23.30 5.64 33.19
N SER A 180 -23.82 6.21 32.11
CA SER A 180 -25.07 6.97 32.11
C SER A 180 -26.26 6.07 32.43
N ASP A 181 -26.33 4.88 31.84
CA ASP A 181 -27.38 3.88 32.11
C ASP A 181 -27.31 3.39 33.55
N ASP A 182 -26.12 3.06 34.05
CA ASP A 182 -25.88 2.70 35.45
C ASP A 182 -26.31 3.82 36.39
N MET A 183 -25.98 5.08 36.08
CA MET A 183 -26.40 6.23 36.88
C MET A 183 -27.92 6.40 36.88
N SER A 184 -28.59 6.12 35.75
CA SER A 184 -30.05 6.15 35.68
C SER A 184 -30.68 5.01 36.49
N SER A 185 -30.10 3.81 36.44
CA SER A 185 -30.51 2.63 37.20
C SER A 185 -30.34 2.89 38.71
N LEU A 186 -29.19 3.39 39.14
CA LEU A 186 -28.93 3.77 40.53
C LEU A 186 -29.87 4.88 41.01
N ARG A 187 -30.20 5.87 40.17
CA ARG A 187 -31.21 6.88 40.50
C ARG A 187 -32.60 6.28 40.68
N ASN A 188 -32.99 5.33 39.84
CA ASN A 188 -34.28 4.64 39.95
C ASN A 188 -34.33 3.73 41.19
N GLN A 189 -33.25 2.99 41.45
CA GLN A 189 -33.11 2.20 42.68
C GLN A 189 -33.21 3.09 43.91
N ARG A 190 -32.51 4.24 43.92
CA ARG A 190 -32.62 5.21 45.02
C ARG A 190 -34.04 5.73 45.21
N LYS A 191 -34.76 6.06 44.12
CA LYS A 191 -36.17 6.47 44.21
C LYS A 191 -37.06 5.35 44.77
N ASP A 192 -36.81 4.10 44.38
CA ASP A 192 -37.55 2.95 44.88
C ASP A 192 -37.26 2.69 46.36
N THR A 193 -36.00 2.78 46.79
CA THR A 193 -35.64 2.69 48.20
C THR A 193 -36.22 3.82 49.02
N ASP A 194 -36.23 5.05 48.50
CA ASP A 194 -36.84 6.20 49.18
C ASP A 194 -38.38 6.03 49.32
N ARG A 195 -39.04 5.46 48.30
CA ARG A 195 -40.47 5.08 48.38
C ARG A 195 -40.71 4.01 49.43
N ARG A 196 -39.94 2.93 49.42
CA ARG A 196 -40.02 1.84 50.41
C ARG A 196 -39.77 2.36 51.83
N LEU A 197 -38.81 3.28 52.00
CA LEU A 197 -38.57 3.94 53.29
C LEU A 197 -39.79 4.76 53.72
N GLY A 198 -40.40 5.54 52.83
CA GLY A 198 -41.63 6.28 53.13
C GLY A 198 -42.82 5.38 53.50
N GLU A 199 -42.98 4.26 52.80
CA GLU A 199 -44.00 3.23 53.12
C GLU A 199 -43.73 2.61 54.49
N LEU A 200 -42.50 2.17 54.77
CA LEU A 200 -42.12 1.63 56.08
C LEU A 200 -42.26 2.65 57.21
N GLU A 201 -42.00 3.93 56.96
CA GLU A 201 -42.23 5.01 57.92
C GLU A 201 -43.72 5.22 58.18
N ALA A 202 -44.56 5.18 57.14
CA ALA A 202 -46.01 5.25 57.26
C ALA A 202 -46.58 4.04 58.03
N ASP A 203 -46.13 2.83 57.69
CA ASP A 203 -46.48 1.60 58.39
C ASP A 203 -46.03 1.65 59.84
N ASN A 204 -44.80 2.11 60.13
CA ASN A 204 -44.34 2.28 61.51
C ASN A 204 -45.21 3.29 62.29
N LYS A 205 -45.65 4.37 61.65
CA LYS A 205 -46.59 5.32 62.28
C LYS A 205 -47.94 4.67 62.54
N ALA A 206 -48.51 3.96 61.55
CA ALA A 206 -49.78 3.25 61.69
C ALA A 206 -49.73 2.17 62.78
N VAL A 207 -48.64 1.39 62.85
CA VAL A 207 -48.40 0.39 63.90
C VAL A 207 -48.27 1.06 65.27
N ARG A 208 -47.55 2.18 65.38
CA ARG A 208 -47.47 2.95 66.64
C ARG A 208 -48.82 3.50 67.07
N GLU A 209 -49.63 4.01 66.14
CA GLU A 209 -50.98 4.49 66.42
C GLU A 209 -51.91 3.35 66.84
N ALA A 210 -51.85 2.20 66.16
CA ALA A 210 -52.59 0.99 66.53
C ALA A 210 -52.18 0.48 67.92
N LEU A 211 -50.88 0.48 68.23
CA LEU A 211 -50.37 0.13 69.56
C LEU A 211 -50.86 1.12 70.63
N MET A 212 -50.88 2.42 70.32
CA MET A 212 -51.45 3.44 71.22
C MET A 212 -52.96 3.25 71.42
N ALA A 213 -53.69 2.83 70.39
CA ALA A 213 -55.12 2.51 70.50
C ALA A 213 -55.35 1.25 71.34
N GLU A 214 -54.58 0.19 71.13
CA GLU A 214 -54.65 -1.05 71.91
C GLU A 214 -54.23 -0.84 73.36
N THR A 215 -53.18 -0.07 73.64
CA THR A 215 -52.79 0.27 75.03
C THR A 215 -53.86 1.11 75.74
N LYS A 216 -54.53 2.04 75.04
CA LYS A 216 -55.70 2.75 75.57
C LYS A 216 -56.87 1.80 75.86
N ARG A 217 -57.22 0.91 74.91
CA ARG A 217 -58.26 -0.11 75.10
C ARG A 217 -57.94 -1.04 76.26
N ALA A 218 -56.69 -1.50 76.36
CA ALA A 218 -56.20 -2.31 77.46
C ALA A 218 -56.32 -1.55 78.78
N GLY A 219 -55.95 -0.27 78.83
CA GLY A 219 -56.13 0.58 80.01
C GLY A 219 -57.61 0.82 80.37
N GLU A 220 -58.51 0.95 79.39
CA GLU A 220 -59.96 1.03 79.63
C GLU A 220 -60.53 -0.29 80.15
N LEU A 221 -60.09 -1.43 79.60
CA LEU A 221 -60.45 -2.76 80.08
C LEU A 221 -59.91 -2.99 81.49
N ASP A 222 -58.70 -2.55 81.78
CA ASP A 222 -58.11 -2.63 83.13
C ASP A 222 -58.89 -1.76 84.12
N LYS A 223 -59.31 -0.54 83.74
CA LYS A 223 -60.24 0.27 84.55
C LYS A 223 -61.58 -0.41 84.76
N LYS A 224 -62.15 -1.07 83.74
CA LYS A 224 -63.40 -1.84 83.88
C LYS A 224 -63.21 -3.06 84.78
N LEU A 225 -62.06 -3.73 84.70
CA LEU A 225 -61.69 -4.82 85.61
C LEU A 225 -61.57 -4.29 87.04
N GLN A 226 -60.88 -3.18 87.26
CA GLN A 226 -60.81 -2.52 88.55
C GLN A 226 -62.20 -2.15 89.07
N GLN A 227 -63.07 -1.57 88.24
CA GLN A 227 -64.46 -1.27 88.61
C GLN A 227 -65.27 -2.53 88.92
N MET A 228 -65.08 -3.62 88.17
CA MET A 228 -65.71 -4.90 88.46
C MET A 228 -65.19 -5.48 89.78
N VAL A 229 -63.89 -5.43 90.03
CA VAL A 229 -63.25 -5.85 91.29
C VAL A 229 -63.76 -5.02 92.46
N THR A 230 -63.86 -3.70 92.35
CA THR A 230 -64.45 -2.86 93.41
C THR A 230 -65.94 -3.16 93.58
N SER A 231 -66.70 -3.38 92.49
CA SER A 231 -68.11 -3.76 92.59
C SER A 231 -68.32 -5.14 93.21
N LEU A 232 -67.37 -6.07 93.00
CA LEU A 232 -67.35 -7.37 93.65
C LEU A 232 -67.00 -7.19 95.11
N SER A 233 -66.00 -6.38 95.46
CA SER A 233 -65.68 -6.02 96.85
C SER A 233 -66.88 -5.37 97.55
N ASP A 234 -67.58 -4.42 96.92
CA ASP A 234 -68.77 -3.79 97.49
C ASP A 234 -69.93 -4.78 97.66
N ARG A 235 -70.01 -5.79 96.77
CA ARG A 235 -70.99 -6.87 96.88
C ARG A 235 -70.60 -7.85 97.97
N ASP A 236 -69.33 -8.19 98.09
CA ASP A 236 -68.79 -9.03 99.14
C ASP A 236 -68.98 -8.33 100.50
N ASP A 237 -68.70 -7.02 100.62
CA ASP A 237 -69.03 -6.20 101.79
C ASP A 237 -70.53 -6.17 102.09
N LYS A 238 -71.39 -6.11 101.06
CA LYS A 238 -72.86 -6.18 101.24
C LYS A 238 -73.31 -7.57 101.67
N ILE A 239 -72.67 -8.62 101.16
CA ILE A 239 -72.89 -10.01 101.59
C ILE A 239 -72.44 -10.11 103.04
N GLU A 240 -71.25 -9.63 103.40
CA GLU A 240 -70.73 -9.63 104.77
C GLU A 240 -71.65 -8.84 105.72
N ARG A 241 -72.19 -7.70 105.29
CA ARG A 241 -73.22 -6.96 106.07
C ARG A 241 -74.53 -7.73 106.18
N ARG A 242 -75.01 -8.37 105.10
CA ARG A 242 -76.21 -9.22 105.11
C ARG A 242 -76.01 -10.47 105.96
N GLU A 243 -74.82 -11.06 105.96
CA GLU A 243 -74.42 -12.16 106.82
C GLU A 243 -74.33 -11.70 108.28
N GLY A 244 -73.83 -10.50 108.54
CA GLY A 244 -73.85 -9.85 109.86
C GLY A 244 -75.27 -9.52 110.34
N GLU A 245 -76.17 -9.07 109.46
CA GLU A 245 -77.59 -8.88 109.75
C GLU A 245 -78.31 -10.22 109.97
N LEU A 246 -78.00 -11.26 109.19
CA LEU A 246 -78.48 -12.62 109.42
C LEU A 246 -77.95 -13.18 110.75
N ALA A 247 -76.72 -12.85 111.15
CA ALA A 247 -76.17 -13.18 112.46
C ALA A 247 -76.92 -12.44 113.58
N ARG A 248 -77.30 -11.16 113.38
CA ARG A 248 -78.12 -10.37 114.32
C ARG A 248 -79.57 -10.85 114.39
N ILE A 249 -80.19 -11.24 113.28
CA ILE A 249 -81.55 -11.80 113.24
C ILE A 249 -81.56 -13.20 113.87
N ARG A 250 -80.52 -14.01 113.67
CA ARG A 250 -80.35 -15.28 114.40
C ARG A 250 -80.10 -15.07 115.89
N ALA A 251 -79.43 -13.98 116.29
CA ALA A 251 -79.26 -13.62 117.69
C ALA A 251 -80.57 -13.07 118.32
N GLN A 252 -81.39 -12.33 117.57
CA GLN A 252 -82.71 -11.83 118.01
C GLN A 252 -83.81 -12.91 118.02
N LEU A 253 -83.68 -13.98 117.22
CA LEU A 253 -84.64 -15.10 117.22
C LEU A 253 -84.39 -16.11 118.36
N LYS A 254 -83.28 -16.00 119.10
CA LYS A 254 -82.88 -16.98 120.13
C LYS A 254 -83.20 -16.56 121.57
N SER A 255 -83.94 -15.47 121.77
CA SER A 255 -84.38 -15.02 123.10
C SER A 255 -85.85 -14.60 123.11
N ALA A 256 -86.75 -15.53 123.44
CA ALA A 256 -88.11 -15.19 123.88
C ALA A 256 -88.67 -16.37 124.69
N PRO A 257 -89.47 -16.13 125.75
CA PRO A 257 -90.64 -16.97 125.86
C PRO A 257 -91.89 -16.22 126.35
N ALA A 258 -92.99 -16.36 125.60
CA ALA A 258 -94.23 -16.99 126.07
C ALA A 258 -95.37 -16.82 125.04
N ALA A 259 -96.11 -17.91 124.88
CA ALA A 259 -97.54 -17.99 124.57
C ALA A 259 -98.08 -17.56 123.17
N GLN A 260 -98.42 -18.60 122.40
CA GLN A 260 -99.79 -18.92 121.97
C GLN A 260 -100.29 -18.50 120.57
N GLU A 261 -100.77 -19.55 119.88
CA GLU A 261 -101.79 -19.65 118.83
C GLU A 261 -101.56 -19.20 117.37
N ALA A 262 -101.50 -20.23 116.51
CA ALA A 262 -102.22 -20.46 115.24
C ALA A 262 -102.45 -19.31 114.23
N GLY A 263 -101.94 -19.51 113.01
CA GLY A 263 -102.52 -18.92 111.79
C GLY A 263 -101.60 -18.75 110.56
N THR A 264 -101.64 -19.72 109.64
CA THR A 264 -101.87 -19.50 108.19
C THR A 264 -100.75 -18.98 107.24
N MET A 265 -100.20 -19.93 106.46
CA MET A 265 -100.07 -20.02 104.97
C MET A 265 -99.16 -19.13 104.09
N SER A 266 -98.52 -19.85 103.13
CA SER A 266 -98.20 -19.49 101.72
C SER A 266 -96.93 -18.66 101.47
N ASN A 267 -96.07 -18.89 100.46
CA ASN A 267 -96.26 -19.55 99.16
C ASN A 267 -94.90 -19.97 98.56
N GLY A 268 -94.85 -21.16 97.92
CA GLY A 268 -93.81 -21.54 96.98
C GLY A 268 -94.24 -21.19 95.54
N THR A 269 -93.29 -20.82 94.66
CA THR A 269 -93.43 -20.85 93.17
C THR A 269 -92.24 -20.26 92.38
N VAL A 270 -91.17 -19.74 93.00
CA VAL A 270 -90.12 -19.03 92.24
C VAL A 270 -88.95 -19.92 91.76
N GLN A 271 -88.74 -21.10 92.34
CA GLN A 271 -87.53 -21.92 92.02
C GLN A 271 -87.66 -22.82 90.78
N SER A 272 -88.85 -23.02 90.20
CA SER A 272 -89.01 -23.84 88.98
C SER A 272 -88.70 -23.07 87.69
N ALA A 273 -88.99 -21.76 87.66
CA ALA A 273 -88.80 -20.92 86.48
C ALA A 273 -87.32 -20.56 86.21
N GLU A 274 -86.47 -20.57 87.25
CA GLU A 274 -85.03 -20.32 87.10
C GLU A 274 -84.27 -21.54 86.56
N ARG A 275 -84.68 -22.77 86.91
CA ARG A 275 -84.06 -23.99 86.36
C ARG A 275 -84.31 -24.14 84.87
N GLU A 276 -85.53 -23.88 84.40
CA GLU A 276 -85.88 -24.00 82.98
C GLU A 276 -85.19 -22.93 82.12
N ARG A 277 -84.99 -21.72 82.65
CA ARG A 277 -84.18 -20.67 82.00
C ARG A 277 -82.69 -21.02 81.89
N LEU A 278 -82.14 -21.71 82.89
CA LEU A 278 -80.74 -22.12 82.91
C LEU A 278 -80.47 -23.28 81.94
N GLU A 279 -81.39 -24.23 81.81
CA GLU A 279 -81.29 -25.32 80.84
C GLU A 279 -81.43 -24.83 79.39
N GLY A 280 -82.31 -23.85 79.13
CA GLY A 280 -82.43 -23.20 77.84
C GLY A 280 -81.15 -22.49 77.39
N ARG A 281 -80.37 -21.94 78.34
CA ARG A 281 -79.12 -21.24 78.06
C ARG A 281 -77.93 -22.18 77.85
N LEU A 282 -77.97 -23.36 78.48
CA LEU A 282 -76.95 -24.41 78.31
C LEU A 282 -77.04 -25.06 76.92
N THR A 283 -78.25 -25.28 76.42
CA THR A 283 -78.46 -25.86 75.09
C THR A 283 -78.12 -24.91 73.93
N THR A 284 -78.29 -23.59 74.12
CA THR A 284 -77.84 -22.58 73.14
C THR A 284 -76.32 -22.50 73.08
N LEU A 285 -75.64 -22.48 74.24
CA LEU A 285 -74.17 -22.46 74.31
C LEU A 285 -73.54 -23.75 73.75
N MET A 286 -74.18 -24.92 73.90
CA MET A 286 -73.70 -26.16 73.27
C MET A 286 -73.80 -26.13 71.75
N ARG A 287 -74.85 -25.51 71.16
CA ARG A 287 -74.96 -25.37 69.70
C ARG A 287 -73.92 -24.41 69.13
N GLU A 288 -73.65 -23.30 69.81
CA GLU A 288 -72.59 -22.38 69.41
C GLU A 288 -71.20 -23.03 69.49
N ASN A 289 -70.92 -23.80 70.55
CA ASN A 289 -69.66 -24.54 70.65
C ASN A 289 -69.51 -25.58 69.53
N LYS A 290 -70.59 -26.31 69.18
CA LYS A 290 -70.58 -27.25 68.06
C LYS A 290 -70.38 -26.57 66.70
N ARG A 291 -70.93 -25.36 66.53
CA ARG A 291 -70.77 -24.54 65.32
C ARG A 291 -69.34 -24.00 65.18
N LEU A 292 -68.78 -23.44 66.24
CA LEU A 292 -67.40 -22.94 66.28
C LEU A 292 -66.38 -24.07 66.03
N LYS A 293 -66.65 -25.27 66.54
CA LYS A 293 -65.81 -26.46 66.29
C LYS A 293 -65.88 -26.94 64.83
N GLY A 294 -67.00 -26.72 64.14
CA GLY A 294 -67.17 -26.99 62.71
C GLY A 294 -66.41 -25.99 61.82
N GLU A 295 -66.47 -24.70 62.15
CA GLU A 295 -65.77 -23.63 61.43
C GLU A 295 -64.24 -23.76 61.55
N LEU A 296 -63.73 -24.16 62.72
CA LEU A 296 -62.30 -24.41 62.94
C LEU A 296 -61.78 -25.63 62.15
N SER A 297 -62.61 -26.66 61.97
CA SER A 297 -62.25 -27.85 61.17
C SER A 297 -62.21 -27.57 59.66
N ARG A 298 -62.91 -26.53 59.19
CA ARG A 298 -62.90 -26.08 57.79
C ARG A 298 -61.69 -25.23 57.46
N ALA A 299 -61.19 -24.43 58.41
CA ALA A 299 -59.97 -23.64 58.26
C ALA A 299 -58.69 -24.50 58.23
N GLY A 300 -58.72 -25.70 58.83
CA GLY A 300 -57.56 -26.61 58.90
C GLY A 300 -57.37 -27.57 57.71
N ARG A 301 -58.16 -27.48 56.63
CA ARG A 301 -58.14 -28.44 55.50
C ARG A 301 -57.97 -27.79 54.10
N SER A 302 -57.24 -26.68 54.01
CA SER A 302 -56.71 -26.24 52.71
C SER A 302 -55.40 -27.01 52.40
N ALA A 303 -55.50 -28.07 51.60
CA ALA A 303 -54.35 -28.79 51.02
C ALA A 303 -53.69 -27.96 49.90
N PRO A 304 -52.36 -28.10 49.66
CA PRO A 304 -51.65 -27.35 48.63
C PRO A 304 -52.07 -27.79 47.22
N VAL A 305 -52.22 -26.81 46.33
CA VAL A 305 -52.69 -26.98 44.95
C VAL A 305 -51.58 -27.63 44.11
N ALA A 306 -51.76 -28.89 43.75
CA ALA A 306 -50.77 -29.71 43.03
C ALA A 306 -50.44 -29.27 41.57
N GLY A 307 -50.95 -28.13 41.11
CA GLY A 307 -50.75 -27.61 39.74
C GLY A 307 -49.75 -26.45 39.60
N GLU A 308 -49.64 -25.58 40.60
CA GLU A 308 -48.67 -24.45 40.57
C GLU A 308 -47.24 -24.97 40.68
N ASP A 309 -47.07 -26.03 41.46
CA ASP A 309 -45.79 -26.64 41.75
C ASP A 309 -45.19 -27.37 40.52
N SER A 310 -46.04 -27.92 39.63
CA SER A 310 -45.59 -28.47 38.34
C SER A 310 -45.22 -27.39 37.33
N LEU A 311 -45.97 -26.28 37.29
CA LEU A 311 -45.68 -25.16 36.38
C LEU A 311 -44.39 -24.45 36.78
N LEU A 312 -44.17 -24.25 38.08
CA LEU A 312 -42.93 -23.66 38.58
C LEU A 312 -41.73 -24.55 38.29
N ARG A 313 -41.86 -25.88 38.44
CA ARG A 313 -40.81 -26.84 38.05
C ARG A 313 -40.49 -26.77 36.57
N GLU A 314 -41.50 -26.66 35.71
CA GLU A 314 -41.30 -26.57 34.26
C GLU A 314 -40.61 -25.26 33.86
N GLN A 315 -41.03 -24.13 34.44
CA GLN A 315 -40.36 -22.83 34.25
C GLN A 315 -38.91 -22.83 34.76
N MET A 316 -38.63 -23.47 35.90
CA MET A 316 -37.27 -23.59 36.40
C MET A 316 -36.38 -24.45 35.50
N HIS A 317 -36.92 -25.52 34.91
CA HIS A 317 -36.17 -26.35 33.96
C HIS A 317 -35.90 -25.63 32.64
N GLU A 318 -36.81 -24.78 32.18
CA GLU A 318 -36.63 -23.96 30.98
C GLU A 318 -35.56 -22.88 31.20
N LEU A 319 -35.66 -22.13 32.31
CA LEU A 319 -34.68 -21.10 32.66
C LEU A 319 -33.28 -21.69 32.88
N ALA A 320 -33.20 -22.86 33.53
CA ALA A 320 -31.93 -23.57 33.71
C ALA A 320 -31.32 -23.99 32.36
N ALA A 321 -32.13 -24.41 31.38
CA ALA A 321 -31.64 -24.76 30.05
C ALA A 321 -31.09 -23.54 29.31
N GLU A 322 -31.77 -22.40 29.40
CA GLU A 322 -31.36 -21.15 28.75
C GLU A 322 -30.05 -20.60 29.34
N VAL A 323 -29.91 -20.58 30.67
CA VAL A 323 -28.67 -20.15 31.35
C VAL A 323 -27.50 -21.07 30.98
N VAL A 324 -27.71 -22.39 30.94
CA VAL A 324 -26.68 -23.35 30.55
C VAL A 324 -26.32 -23.22 29.06
N ALA A 325 -27.29 -22.93 28.19
CA ALA A 325 -27.03 -22.69 26.77
C ALA A 325 -26.25 -21.38 26.53
N LEU A 326 -26.59 -20.31 27.25
CA LEU A 326 -25.91 -19.02 27.17
C LEU A 326 -24.48 -19.13 27.71
N THR A 327 -24.28 -19.79 28.84
CA THR A 327 -22.93 -20.02 29.41
C THR A 327 -22.08 -20.92 28.51
N ALA A 328 -22.65 -21.98 27.92
CA ALA A 328 -21.94 -22.79 26.93
C ALA A 328 -21.53 -21.99 25.68
N ARG A 329 -22.33 -21.00 25.25
CA ARG A 329 -21.96 -20.09 24.14
C ARG A 329 -20.83 -19.14 24.54
N LEU A 330 -20.84 -18.63 25.77
CA LEU A 330 -19.81 -17.72 26.28
C LEU A 330 -18.46 -18.43 26.54
N GLU A 331 -18.50 -19.68 27.02
CA GLU A 331 -17.28 -20.47 27.30
C GLU A 331 -16.67 -21.13 26.06
N GLY A 332 -17.44 -21.30 24.98
CA GLY A 332 -16.97 -21.85 23.71
C GLY A 332 -16.91 -23.39 23.65
N PRO A 333 -16.38 -23.96 22.55
CA PRO A 333 -16.50 -25.40 22.23
C PRO A 333 -15.69 -26.33 23.15
N GLU A 334 -14.70 -25.83 23.89
CA GLU A 334 -13.89 -26.58 24.85
C GLU A 334 -14.45 -26.54 26.29
N SER A 335 -15.65 -25.98 26.48
CA SER A 335 -16.25 -25.85 27.81
C SER A 335 -16.54 -27.22 28.46
N PRO A 336 -16.41 -27.33 29.81
CA PRO A 336 -16.84 -28.52 30.54
C PRO A 336 -18.31 -28.89 30.29
N ILE A 337 -19.14 -27.89 29.99
CA ILE A 337 -20.57 -28.04 29.66
C ILE A 337 -20.74 -28.74 28.31
N ALA A 338 -19.99 -28.33 27.28
CA ALA A 338 -20.02 -28.99 25.97
C ALA A 338 -19.58 -30.47 26.06
N GLN A 339 -18.55 -30.76 26.86
CA GLN A 339 -18.09 -32.13 27.12
C GLN A 339 -19.14 -32.95 27.88
N ALA A 340 -19.82 -32.37 28.86
CA ALA A 340 -20.89 -33.03 29.61
C ALA A 340 -22.12 -33.31 28.72
N LEU A 341 -22.51 -32.39 27.84
CA LEU A 341 -23.62 -32.57 26.89
C LEU A 341 -23.33 -33.66 25.85
N ALA A 342 -22.08 -33.76 25.39
CA ALA A 342 -21.61 -34.83 24.50
C ALA A 342 -21.62 -36.20 25.20
N LYS A 343 -21.18 -36.26 26.46
CA LYS A 343 -21.18 -37.48 27.27
C LYS A 343 -22.59 -37.96 27.65
N ALA A 344 -23.53 -37.04 27.82
CA ALA A 344 -24.94 -37.33 28.10
C ALA A 344 -25.74 -37.86 26.89
N GLY A 345 -25.13 -38.01 25.70
CA GLY A 345 -25.80 -38.46 24.47
C GLY A 345 -26.09 -39.96 24.34
N GLY A 346 -25.82 -40.76 25.37
CA GLY A 346 -25.72 -42.22 25.23
C GLY A 346 -26.77 -43.11 25.92
N THR A 347 -27.75 -42.57 26.68
CA THR A 347 -28.66 -43.46 27.42
C THR A 347 -30.09 -42.90 27.56
N PRO A 348 -31.07 -43.41 26.81
CA PRO A 348 -32.48 -43.20 27.11
C PRO A 348 -32.84 -43.98 28.39
N ALA A 349 -33.43 -43.32 29.38
CA ALA A 349 -33.99 -44.01 30.54
C ALA A 349 -35.22 -44.85 30.09
N PRO A 350 -35.41 -46.09 30.60
CA PRO A 350 -36.55 -46.91 30.23
C PRO A 350 -37.86 -46.26 30.68
N SER A 351 -38.79 -46.09 29.73
CA SER A 351 -40.16 -45.64 29.98
C SER A 351 -40.96 -46.77 30.64
N ASN A 352 -41.27 -46.63 31.92
CA ASN A 352 -42.38 -47.38 32.53
C ASN A 352 -43.69 -46.65 32.20
N ASP A 353 -44.71 -47.45 31.85
CA ASP A 353 -46.03 -47.07 31.36
C ASP A 353 -46.71 -45.88 32.07
N ASP A 354 -47.46 -45.11 31.28
CA ASP A 354 -48.44 -44.07 31.64
C ASP A 354 -47.97 -42.72 32.20
N ARG A 355 -46.80 -42.20 31.79
CA ARG A 355 -46.46 -40.77 31.96
C ARG A 355 -45.83 -40.15 30.71
N PRO A 356 -46.16 -38.89 30.37
CA PRO A 356 -45.55 -38.20 29.23
C PRO A 356 -44.02 -38.13 29.40
N ALA A 357 -43.28 -38.34 28.32
CA ALA A 357 -41.82 -38.37 28.32
C ALA A 357 -41.25 -37.06 28.89
N ILE A 358 -40.62 -37.15 30.07
CA ILE A 358 -39.98 -35.99 30.71
C ILE A 358 -38.72 -35.64 29.90
N ILE A 359 -38.78 -34.56 29.15
CA ILE A 359 -37.65 -34.05 28.36
C ILE A 359 -36.50 -33.71 29.32
N SER A 360 -35.34 -34.33 29.14
CA SER A 360 -34.19 -34.08 30.01
C SER A 360 -33.65 -32.66 29.81
N LEU A 361 -32.98 -32.11 30.83
CA LEU A 361 -32.33 -30.80 30.74
C LEU A 361 -31.29 -30.75 29.59
N ALA A 362 -30.54 -31.83 29.40
CA ALA A 362 -29.55 -31.94 28.32
C ALA A 362 -30.19 -31.86 26.93
N ASP A 363 -31.39 -32.43 26.76
CA ASP A 363 -32.10 -32.38 25.49
C ASP A 363 -32.65 -30.98 25.20
N ARG A 364 -33.14 -30.26 26.23
CA ARG A 364 -33.56 -28.85 26.10
C ARG A 364 -32.40 -27.94 25.71
N VAL A 365 -31.24 -28.09 26.36
CA VAL A 365 -30.04 -27.30 26.03
C VAL A 365 -29.58 -27.56 24.58
N ARG A 366 -29.62 -28.82 24.11
CA ARG A 366 -29.30 -29.13 22.70
C ARG A 366 -30.33 -28.55 21.72
N ALA A 367 -31.61 -28.54 22.09
CA ALA A 367 -32.65 -27.92 21.27
C ALA A 367 -32.41 -26.41 21.11
N LEU A 368 -32.06 -25.72 22.20
CA LEU A 368 -31.72 -24.29 22.19
C LEU A 368 -30.41 -23.98 21.43
N GLN A 369 -29.43 -24.90 21.40
CA GLN A 369 -28.23 -24.74 20.58
C GLN A 369 -28.49 -24.87 19.07
N LYS A 370 -29.48 -25.67 18.68
CA LYS A 370 -29.87 -25.88 17.26
C LYS A 370 -30.77 -24.76 16.72
N SER A 371 -31.50 -24.07 17.58
CA SER A 371 -32.30 -22.90 17.21
C SER A 371 -31.41 -21.65 17.14
N PRO A 372 -31.36 -20.92 15.99
CA PRO A 372 -30.71 -19.62 15.94
C PRO A 372 -31.46 -18.62 16.85
N PRO A 373 -30.78 -17.63 17.45
CA PRO A 373 -31.45 -16.64 18.28
C PRO A 373 -32.52 -15.91 17.46
N ALA A 374 -33.73 -15.80 18.00
CA ALA A 374 -34.71 -14.83 17.51
C ALA A 374 -34.13 -13.42 17.74
N GLU A 375 -34.13 -12.59 16.70
CA GLU A 375 -33.68 -11.19 16.75
C GLU A 375 -34.41 -10.35 17.80
#